data_AF-A0A832CHX6-F1
#
_entry.id   AF-A0A832CHX6-F1
#
_cell.length_a   1.000
_cell.length_b   1.000
_cell.length_c   1.000
_cell.angle_alpha   90.00
_cell.angle_beta   90.00
_cell.angle_gamma   90.00
#
_symmetry.space_group_name_H-M   'P 1'
#
loop_
_entity.id
_entity.type
_entity.pdbx_description
1 polymer ?
#
loop_
_entity_poly.entity_id
_entity_poly.type
_entity_poly.pdbx_seq_one_letter_code
_entity_poly.pdbx_strand_id
1 'polypeptide(L)'
;MKGFFYKYLVIDLDKKKWYSEDLSDSELAFSLGGKGLAGELLLKYQPAGIHPSSSENPLIFALGPVTDTYLYGSSRYGVYTKSPLTSFFCESYSGGKAPEKISRTG
;
A
#
# COMPACT_ATOMS: atom_id res chain seq x y z
N MET A 1 -8.06 2.52 -16.40
CA MET A 1 -6.68 2.99 -16.24
C MET A 1 -5.69 1.82 -16.40
N LYS A 2 -4.73 1.92 -17.33
CA LYS A 2 -3.67 0.90 -17.47
C LYS A 2 -2.68 1.01 -16.30
N GLY A 3 -2.08 -0.10 -15.90
CA GLY A 3 -1.08 -0.15 -14.82
C GLY A 3 -1.62 -0.48 -13.43
N PHE A 4 -2.92 -0.76 -13.29
CA PHE A 4 -3.56 -1.10 -12.02
C PHE A 4 -4.34 -2.40 -12.11
N PHE A 5 -4.40 -3.12 -10.99
CA PHE A 5 -5.19 -4.35 -10.84
C PHE A 5 -6.57 -4.14 -10.24
N TYR A 6 -6.92 -2.89 -9.88
CA TYR A 6 -8.23 -2.52 -9.32
C TYR A 6 -8.59 -3.20 -8.00
N LYS A 7 -7.59 -3.63 -7.23
CA LYS A 7 -7.81 -4.27 -5.94
C LYS A 7 -6.59 -4.18 -5.05
N TYR A 8 -6.81 -4.46 -3.76
CA TYR A 8 -5.75 -4.70 -2.78
C TYR A 8 -6.18 -5.80 -1.82
N LEU A 9 -5.20 -6.44 -1.18
CA LEU A 9 -5.41 -7.50 -0.22
C LEU A 9 -5.37 -6.93 1.20
N VAL A 10 -6.39 -7.23 1.99
CA VAL A 10 -6.45 -6.95 3.42
C VAL A 10 -6.13 -8.24 4.18
N ILE A 11 -5.22 -8.15 5.16
CA ILE A 11 -4.83 -9.27 6.02
C ILE A 11 -5.00 -8.84 7.47
N ASP A 12 -5.91 -9.51 8.19
CA ASP A 12 -6.12 -9.34 9.63
C ASP A 12 -5.37 -10.46 10.36
N LEU A 13 -4.26 -10.10 11.01
CA LEU A 13 -3.38 -11.05 11.72
C LEU A 13 -4.00 -11.57 13.00
N ASP A 14 -4.80 -10.76 13.70
CA ASP A 14 -5.47 -11.15 14.95
C ASP A 14 -6.54 -12.20 14.68
N LYS A 15 -7.34 -12.00 13.62
CA LYS A 15 -8.40 -12.92 13.22
C LYS A 15 -7.93 -14.04 12.29
N LYS A 16 -6.69 -13.99 11.80
CA LYS A 16 -6.12 -14.89 10.79
C LYS A 16 -7.00 -15.00 9.54
N LYS A 17 -7.49 -13.85 9.06
CA LYS A 17 -8.36 -13.75 7.89
C LYS A 17 -7.76 -12.83 6.84
N TRP A 18 -8.15 -13.06 5.59
CA TRP A 18 -7.78 -12.21 4.48
C TRP A 18 -8.95 -12.10 3.50
N TYR A 19 -9.00 -10.99 2.79
CA TYR A 19 -9.98 -10.74 1.73
C TYR A 19 -9.46 -9.64 0.80
N SER A 20 -9.93 -9.61 -0.44
CA SER A 20 -9.63 -8.52 -1.37
C SER A 20 -10.70 -7.44 -1.31
N GLU A 21 -10.30 -6.19 -1.44
CA GLU A 21 -11.21 -5.07 -1.70
C GLU A 21 -10.91 -4.49 -3.08
N ASP A 22 -11.97 -4.08 -3.77
CA ASP A 22 -11.88 -3.45 -5.09
C ASP A 22 -11.57 -1.96 -4.95
N LEU A 23 -10.95 -1.40 -6.00
CA LEU A 23 -10.69 0.02 -6.17
C LEU A 23 -11.45 0.51 -7.40
N SER A 24 -12.01 1.71 -7.31
CA SER A 24 -12.63 2.40 -8.43
C SER A 24 -11.62 3.16 -9.27
N ASP A 25 -11.97 3.47 -10.53
CA ASP A 25 -11.19 4.39 -11.36
C ASP A 25 -11.04 5.77 -10.69
N SER A 26 -12.03 6.25 -9.93
CA SER A 26 -11.95 7.54 -9.22
C SER A 26 -10.88 7.54 -8.12
N GLU A 27 -10.82 6.48 -7.31
CA GLU A 27 -9.79 6.33 -6.27
C GLU A 27 -8.40 6.26 -6.90
N LEU A 28 -8.25 5.48 -7.99
CA LEU A 28 -6.98 5.35 -8.69
C LEU A 28 -6.56 6.63 -9.43
N ALA A 29 -7.50 7.39 -9.98
CA ALA A 29 -7.23 8.65 -10.63
C ALA A 29 -6.74 9.72 -9.65
N PHE A 30 -7.27 9.73 -8.43
CA PHE A 30 -6.84 10.65 -7.38
C PHE A 30 -5.51 10.23 -6.75
N SER A 31 -5.35 8.94 -6.44
CA SER A 31 -4.25 8.46 -5.61
C SER A 31 -3.04 7.94 -6.39
N LEU A 32 -3.23 7.54 -7.66
CA LEU A 32 -2.23 6.96 -8.56
C LEU A 32 -1.48 5.73 -8.04
N GLY A 33 -1.93 5.10 -6.93
CA GLY A 33 -1.20 4.00 -6.28
C GLY A 33 -0.09 4.49 -5.34
N GLY A 34 0.85 3.59 -5.01
CA GLY A 34 2.02 3.88 -4.17
C GLY A 34 1.68 4.68 -2.92
N LYS A 35 2.33 5.83 -2.75
CA LYS A 35 2.14 6.73 -1.59
C LYS A 35 0.73 7.29 -1.49
N GLY A 36 0.13 7.69 -2.62
CA GLY A 36 -1.20 8.31 -2.62
C GLY A 36 -2.24 7.33 -2.11
N LEU A 37 -2.26 6.13 -2.69
CA LEU A 37 -3.19 5.08 -2.27
C LEU A 37 -2.92 4.67 -0.82
N ALA A 38 -1.65 4.50 -0.43
CA ALA A 38 -1.32 4.17 0.95
C ALA A 38 -1.75 5.24 1.96
N GLY A 39 -1.73 6.52 1.58
CA GLY A 39 -2.25 7.62 2.41
C GLY A 39 -3.76 7.51 2.63
N GLU A 40 -4.53 7.24 1.57
CA GLU A 40 -5.98 7.01 1.66
C GLU A 40 -6.31 5.79 2.51
N LEU A 41 -5.61 4.68 2.29
CA LEU A 41 -5.81 3.45 3.07
C LEU A 41 -5.43 3.64 4.53
N LEU A 42 -4.37 4.40 4.83
CA LEU A 42 -4.01 4.72 6.21
C LEU A 42 -5.12 5.54 6.88
N LEU A 43 -5.67 6.56 6.21
CA LEU A 43 -6.81 7.33 6.72
C LEU A 43 -8.07 6.48 6.89
N LYS A 44 -8.29 5.49 6.03
CA LYS A 44 -9.44 4.58 6.08
C LYS A 44 -9.35 3.60 7.26
N TYR A 45 -8.19 2.99 7.48
CA TYR A 45 -8.05 1.87 8.43
C TYR A 45 -7.46 2.24 9.78
N GLN A 46 -6.73 3.35 9.89
CA GLN A 46 -6.06 3.74 11.13
C GLN A 46 -6.94 4.72 11.93
N PRO A 47 -7.45 4.34 13.12
CA PRO A 47 -8.15 5.29 13.96
C PRO A 47 -7.27 6.48 14.35
N ALA A 48 -7.88 7.63 14.54
CA ALA A 48 -7.16 8.83 14.96
C ALA A 48 -6.59 8.66 16.38
N GLY A 49 -5.40 9.18 16.62
CA GLY A 49 -4.80 9.23 17.97
C GLY A 49 -4.20 7.90 18.48
N ILE A 50 -4.24 6.81 17.72
CA ILE A 50 -3.66 5.53 18.17
C ILE A 50 -2.15 5.63 18.42
N HIS A 51 -1.63 4.81 19.33
CA HIS A 51 -0.20 4.63 19.49
C HIS A 51 0.39 3.88 18.27
N PRO A 52 1.60 4.21 17.78
CA PRO A 52 2.20 3.54 16.62
C PRO A 52 2.39 2.03 16.78
N SER A 53 2.53 1.53 18.01
CA SER A 53 2.63 0.09 18.30
C SER A 53 1.28 -0.60 18.53
N SER A 54 0.15 0.08 18.31
CA SER A 54 -1.18 -0.53 18.39
C SER A 54 -1.39 -1.56 17.27
N SER A 55 -2.14 -2.63 17.52
CA SER A 55 -2.57 -3.57 16.48
C SER A 55 -3.47 -2.92 15.42
N GLU A 56 -4.05 -1.76 15.73
CA GLU A 56 -4.83 -0.96 14.80
C GLU A 56 -3.98 -0.08 13.86
N ASN A 57 -2.64 -0.07 14.00
CA ASN A 57 -1.77 0.65 13.07
C ASN A 57 -1.46 -0.25 11.85
N PRO A 58 -2.02 0.02 10.66
CA PRO A 58 -1.81 -0.84 9.52
C PRO A 58 -0.38 -0.68 8.97
N LEU A 59 0.16 -1.78 8.44
CA LEU A 59 1.38 -1.80 7.66
C LEU A 59 1.02 -2.03 6.19
N ILE A 60 1.17 -0.99 5.37
CA ILE A 60 0.68 -0.98 4.00
C ILE A 60 1.85 -1.15 3.03
N PHE A 61 1.75 -2.15 2.15
CA PHE A 61 2.65 -2.35 1.03
C PHE A 61 1.93 -1.93 -0.25
N ALA A 62 2.49 -0.97 -0.98
CA ALA A 62 1.85 -0.48 -2.20
C ALA A 62 2.85 -0.41 -3.36
N LEU A 63 2.37 -0.82 -4.54
CA LEU A 63 3.06 -0.69 -5.81
C LEU A 63 2.69 0.62 -6.49
N GLY A 64 3.56 1.10 -7.36
CA GLY A 64 3.26 2.19 -8.27
C GLY A 64 2.61 1.68 -9.58
N PRO A 65 2.02 2.57 -10.37
CA PRO A 65 1.29 2.22 -11.60
C PRO A 65 2.19 1.69 -12.72
N VAL A 66 3.49 1.93 -12.60
CA VAL A 66 4.50 1.50 -13.57
C VAL A 66 5.35 0.34 -13.06
N THR A 67 5.06 -0.20 -11.88
CA THR A 67 5.81 -1.34 -11.32
C THR A 67 5.67 -2.57 -12.21
N ASP A 68 6.78 -3.30 -12.45
CA ASP A 68 6.87 -4.46 -13.35
C ASP A 68 6.51 -4.15 -14.82
N THR A 69 6.77 -2.92 -15.27
CA THR A 69 6.68 -2.54 -16.69
C THR A 69 8.07 -2.40 -17.32
N TYR A 70 8.13 -2.24 -18.64
CA TYR A 70 9.39 -1.99 -19.37
C TYR A 70 10.04 -0.63 -19.08
N LEU A 71 9.40 0.24 -18.29
CA LEU A 71 9.98 1.53 -17.90
C LEU A 71 11.22 1.31 -17.04
N TYR A 72 12.33 1.97 -17.38
CA TYR A 72 13.55 1.85 -16.59
C TYR A 72 13.33 2.31 -15.14
N GLY A 73 13.71 1.48 -14.17
CA GLY A 73 13.51 1.76 -12.74
C GLY A 73 12.15 1.36 -12.16
N SER A 74 11.31 0.64 -12.92
CA SER A 74 10.00 0.08 -12.51
C SER A 74 10.04 -1.03 -11.43
N SER A 75 11.04 -1.00 -10.55
CA SER A 75 11.37 -2.08 -9.63
C SER A 75 11.25 -1.66 -8.17
N ARG A 76 10.31 -0.74 -7.85
CA ARG A 76 10.12 -0.18 -6.50
C ARG A 76 8.73 -0.48 -5.95
N TYR A 77 8.66 -0.59 -4.63
CA TYR A 77 7.44 -0.55 -3.82
C TYR A 77 7.68 0.33 -2.59
N GLY A 78 6.59 0.79 -1.99
CA GLY A 78 6.63 1.52 -0.72
C GLY A 78 6.02 0.71 0.42
N VAL A 79 6.50 0.98 1.62
CA VAL A 79 5.93 0.53 2.90
C VAL A 79 5.54 1.76 3.70
N TYR A 80 4.29 1.79 4.16
CA TYR A 80 3.67 2.96 4.77
C TYR A 80 2.94 2.57 6.06
N THR A 81 3.05 3.42 7.08
CA THR A 81 2.43 3.22 8.40
C THR A 81 2.57 4.48 9.26
N LYS A 82 2.03 4.51 10.47
CA LYS A 82 2.42 5.47 11.51
C LYS A 82 3.76 5.09 12.12
N SER A 83 4.72 6.00 12.09
CA SER A 83 6.08 5.75 12.60
C SER A 83 6.12 5.64 14.12
N PRO A 84 6.78 4.62 14.72
CA PRO A 84 7.08 4.62 16.15
C PRO A 84 8.12 5.66 16.55
N LEU A 85 9.00 6.09 15.63
CA LEU A 85 10.04 7.08 15.92
C LEU A 85 9.49 8.50 15.93
N THR A 86 8.65 8.84 14.95
CA THR A 86 8.19 10.23 14.76
C THR A 86 6.72 10.42 15.11
N SER A 87 5.95 9.36 15.32
CA SER A 87 4.48 9.38 15.50
C SER A 87 3.70 10.00 14.33
N PHE A 88 4.36 10.25 13.19
CA PHE A 88 3.74 10.77 11.97
C PHE A 88 3.68 9.71 10.88
N PHE A 89 3.09 10.07 9.73
CA PHE A 89 3.13 9.27 8.52
C PHE A 89 4.57 8.89 8.15
N CYS A 90 4.80 7.60 7.95
CA CYS A 90 6.07 7.03 7.51
C CYS A 90 5.95 6.52 6.07
N GLU A 91 6.98 6.77 5.28
CA GLU A 91 7.18 6.12 3.99
C GLU A 91 8.60 5.57 3.89
N SER A 92 8.72 4.35 3.40
CA SER A 92 10.01 3.73 3.11
C SER A 92 9.93 2.97 1.80
N TYR A 93 10.98 3.08 0.99
CA TYR A 93 10.99 2.52 -0.36
C TYR A 93 12.08 1.49 -0.50
N SER A 94 11.72 0.34 -1.06
CA SER A 94 12.66 -0.71 -1.42
C SER A 94 12.43 -1.13 -2.87
N GLY A 95 13.40 -1.85 -3.43
CA GLY A 95 13.33 -2.32 -4.79
C GLY A 95 13.93 -3.70 -4.99
N GLY A 96 14.32 -3.99 -6.23
CA GLY A 96 14.80 -5.31 -6.62
C GLY A 96 13.66 -6.18 -7.12
N LYS A 97 13.61 -7.45 -6.71
CA LYS A 97 12.70 -8.45 -7.29
C LYS A 97 11.36 -8.62 -6.57
N ALA A 98 11.23 -8.15 -5.32
CA ALA A 98 9.97 -8.22 -4.58
C ALA A 98 8.79 -7.54 -5.30
N PRO A 99 8.89 -6.29 -5.80
CA PRO A 99 7.76 -5.63 -6.45
C PRO A 99 7.26 -6.33 -7.72
N GLU A 100 8.15 -6.94 -8.50
CA GLU A 100 7.79 -7.78 -9.66
C GLU A 100 6.93 -8.97 -9.22
N LYS A 101 7.33 -9.67 -8.15
CA LYS A 101 6.57 -10.82 -7.64
C LYS A 101 5.19 -10.42 -7.11
N ILE A 102 5.09 -9.28 -6.43
CA ILE A 102 3.81 -8.74 -5.95
C ILE A 102 2.94 -8.35 -7.16
N SER A 103 3.48 -7.65 -8.15
CA SER A 103 2.70 -7.23 -9.34
C SER A 103 2.10 -8.45 -10.07
N ARG A 104 2.85 -9.53 -10.19
CA ARG A 104 2.41 -10.74 -10.91
C ARG A 104 1.34 -11.57 -10.19
N THR A 105 0.98 -11.24 -8.95
CA THR A 105 -0.17 -11.86 -8.28
C THR A 105 -1.50 -11.19 -8.62
N GLY A 106 -1.45 -10.09 -9.39
CA GLY A 106 -2.57 -9.18 -9.56
C GLY A 106 -2.84 -8.37 -8.31
#